data_AF-A0A2H9M1P9-F1
#
_entry.id   AF-A0A2H9M1P9-F1
#
_cell.length_a   1.000
_cell.length_b   1.000
_cell.length_c   1.000
_cell.angle_alpha   90.00
_cell.angle_beta   90.00
_cell.angle_gamma   90.00
#
_symmetry.space_group_name_H-M   'P 1'
#
loop_
_entity.id
_entity.type
_entity.pdbx_description
1 polymer ?
#
loop_
_entity_poly.entity_id
_entity_poly.type
_entity_poly.pdbx_seq_one_letter_code
_entity_poly.pdbx_strand_id
1 'polypeptide(L)'
;MKLIESIKNQTGSNGEKGWPVSVRDRIGFPHNNELRVTTANFAVTFLWTMRDAVLPYLDKENLAIAANFYTPAGLEGMVRNLLANPHIRFIILMGEEYASKKGCDTKTELTSANAIRLFFEKGINEERKIPGFETAVHFDNNIPTELINKARKNVELIDLNKTMPNAPLKEKIEEANKIMKTKREKPFMNEPVTFDYEKQEETQPYEGGPILVHGSNIPDSWIKMIHSINTYGRKNLMNANTDRWVKEINDMTVVIHDSQNMDLTINPFLVPLTEEKINAYKAEILSPLLPEGKAYTYGNKLRAYVAPANPIKELVNTEEYRDYEFGKGSWIDANVKYLNEDFAEVNQIKDIIDVLKRDVYSKACVAITWHVQDELMRKHKSSPCLVFLQAIVQDEKLNLTVFFRSHDMTQGWPENAYGCAAIQKEIADNIGIEPGVLTIMSGSAQIYSHYYEQVKEMLEKYHQYADNFNDARGNYVIRTENDKIIAKHLHPKDNSELNTYEGKTAKEVYAQIAQKGAPTSPSHLIYLGSELGKAETSIKNKTKYEQDES
;
A
#
# COMPACT_ATOMS: atom_id res chain seq x y z
N MET A 1 40.71 7.19 -16.04
CA MET A 1 40.48 8.64 -16.19
C MET A 1 39.33 8.97 -17.15
N LYS A 2 39.37 8.57 -18.44
CA LYS A 2 38.26 8.88 -19.38
C LYS A 2 36.88 8.37 -18.95
N LEU A 3 36.78 7.12 -18.47
CA LEU A 3 35.50 6.55 -18.01
C LEU A 3 34.95 7.30 -16.78
N ILE A 4 35.76 7.54 -15.75
CA ILE A 4 35.37 8.32 -14.56
C ILE A 4 34.83 9.70 -14.93
N GLU A 5 35.48 10.38 -15.89
CA GLU A 5 35.01 11.69 -16.36
C GLU A 5 33.68 11.57 -17.11
N SER A 6 33.50 10.52 -17.90
CA SER A 6 32.21 10.23 -18.56
C SER A 6 31.11 9.95 -17.54
N ILE A 7 31.44 9.30 -16.41
CA ILE A 7 30.48 9.06 -15.33
C ILE A 7 30.05 10.35 -14.63
N LYS A 8 30.97 11.27 -14.40
CA LYS A 8 30.66 12.59 -13.81
C LYS A 8 29.75 13.45 -14.68
N ASN A 9 29.84 13.30 -16.00
CA ASN A 9 29.15 14.15 -16.95
C ASN A 9 27.81 13.59 -17.44
N GLN A 10 27.45 12.36 -17.03
CA GLN A 10 26.10 11.82 -17.26
C GLN A 10 25.06 12.66 -16.54
N THR A 11 23.85 12.70 -17.09
CA THR A 11 22.69 13.32 -16.43
C THR A 11 21.75 12.20 -16.03
N GLY A 12 21.42 12.12 -14.75
CA GLY A 12 20.47 11.14 -14.24
C GLY A 12 19.03 11.50 -14.59
N SER A 13 18.12 10.59 -14.28
CA SER A 13 16.68 10.76 -14.48
C SER A 13 16.08 11.92 -13.67
N ASN A 14 16.77 12.36 -12.62
CA ASN A 14 16.41 13.53 -11.83
C ASN A 14 16.95 14.86 -12.41
N GLY A 15 17.59 14.82 -13.58
CA GLY A 15 18.18 16.00 -14.25
C GLY A 15 19.52 16.46 -13.65
N GLU A 16 20.03 15.77 -12.63
CA GLU A 16 21.30 16.13 -12.00
C GLU A 16 22.49 15.44 -12.69
N LYS A 17 23.63 16.14 -12.74
CA LYS A 17 24.87 15.58 -13.28
C LYS A 17 25.55 14.65 -12.27
N GLY A 18 26.06 13.53 -12.78
CA GLY A 18 26.88 12.57 -12.04
C GLY A 18 26.16 11.25 -11.80
N TRP A 19 26.58 10.55 -10.76
CA TRP A 19 26.09 9.22 -10.39
C TRP A 19 25.93 9.15 -8.87
N PRO A 20 24.91 8.46 -8.32
CA PRO A 20 23.88 7.61 -8.97
C PRO A 20 22.92 8.36 -9.90
N VAL A 21 22.43 7.69 -10.96
CA VAL A 21 21.60 8.28 -12.02
C VAL A 21 20.10 8.00 -11.88
N SER A 22 19.71 7.13 -10.95
CA SER A 22 18.32 6.74 -10.68
C SER A 22 18.16 6.40 -9.19
N VAL A 23 16.96 6.59 -8.64
CA VAL A 23 16.58 6.26 -7.24
C VAL A 23 17.49 6.87 -6.16
N ARG A 24 18.06 8.06 -6.45
CA ARG A 24 19.08 8.71 -5.60
C ARG A 24 18.62 8.98 -4.17
N ASP A 25 17.33 9.19 -3.95
CA ASP A 25 16.73 9.44 -2.64
C ASP A 25 16.67 8.21 -1.73
N ARG A 26 16.74 7.00 -2.31
CA ARG A 26 16.72 5.74 -1.57
C ARG A 26 18.10 5.18 -1.27
N ILE A 27 19.14 5.81 -1.82
CA ILE A 27 20.53 5.40 -1.64
C ILE A 27 21.04 5.97 -0.32
N GLY A 28 21.58 5.10 0.54
CA GLY A 28 22.17 5.52 1.81
C GLY A 28 23.65 5.89 1.68
N PHE A 29 24.33 5.35 0.68
CA PHE A 29 25.71 5.70 0.35
C PHE A 29 25.94 5.63 -1.17
N PRO A 30 26.56 6.63 -1.82
CA PRO A 30 26.85 7.95 -1.25
C PRO A 30 25.56 8.65 -0.78
N HIS A 31 25.67 9.60 0.14
CA HIS A 31 24.48 10.33 0.59
C HIS A 31 23.91 11.15 -0.59
N ASN A 32 22.62 11.48 -0.57
CA ASN A 32 21.95 12.09 -1.72
C ASN A 32 22.57 13.42 -2.18
N ASN A 33 23.25 14.16 -1.31
CA ASN A 33 23.97 15.40 -1.58
C ASN A 33 25.44 15.18 -1.99
N GLU A 34 25.92 13.94 -1.99
CA GLU A 34 27.28 13.56 -2.35
C GLU A 34 27.30 12.93 -3.73
N LEU A 35 28.12 13.48 -4.64
CA LEU A 35 28.46 12.83 -5.90
C LEU A 35 29.72 11.98 -5.68
N ARG A 36 29.56 10.65 -5.68
CA ARG A 36 30.67 9.71 -5.56
C ARG A 36 30.87 8.94 -6.86
N VAL A 37 31.79 9.44 -7.68
CA VAL A 37 32.24 8.74 -8.89
C VAL A 37 33.63 8.18 -8.64
N THR A 38 33.71 6.88 -8.38
CA THR A 38 34.95 6.16 -8.05
C THR A 38 35.12 4.93 -8.93
N THR A 39 36.29 4.29 -8.83
CA THR A 39 36.56 2.98 -9.45
C THR A 39 36.13 1.81 -8.57
N ALA A 40 35.30 2.06 -7.54
CA ALA A 40 34.85 1.04 -6.61
C ALA A 40 34.03 -0.05 -7.32
N ASN A 41 34.25 -1.31 -6.95
CA ASN A 41 33.62 -2.45 -7.61
C ASN A 41 32.35 -2.97 -6.93
N PHE A 42 32.04 -2.55 -5.70
CA PHE A 42 30.95 -3.15 -4.92
C PHE A 42 29.73 -2.26 -4.78
N ALA A 43 28.57 -2.90 -4.88
CA ALA A 43 27.31 -2.42 -4.33
C ALA A 43 26.89 -3.31 -3.14
N VAL A 44 26.18 -2.74 -2.17
CA VAL A 44 25.52 -3.50 -1.09
C VAL A 44 24.04 -3.18 -1.10
N THR A 45 23.21 -4.22 -1.08
CA THR A 45 21.77 -4.08 -0.96
C THR A 45 21.27 -4.70 0.34
N PHE A 46 20.59 -3.89 1.14
CA PHE A 46 19.92 -4.33 2.36
C PHE A 46 18.46 -4.54 2.03
N LEU A 47 17.83 -5.63 2.46
CA LEU A 47 16.39 -5.80 2.29
C LEU A 47 15.62 -4.82 3.20
N TRP A 48 14.89 -5.30 4.20
CA TRP A 48 14.18 -4.47 5.18
C TRP A 48 15.02 -4.07 6.40
N THR A 49 16.24 -4.60 6.53
CA THR A 49 17.19 -4.15 7.56
C THR A 49 17.51 -2.67 7.38
N MET A 50 17.42 -1.88 8.46
CA MET A 50 17.75 -0.46 8.42
C MET A 50 19.19 -0.22 7.96
N ARG A 51 19.36 0.30 6.74
CA ARG A 51 20.70 0.58 6.18
C ARG A 51 21.51 1.51 7.07
N ASP A 52 20.89 2.51 7.70
CA ASP A 52 21.59 3.52 8.49
C ASP A 52 22.21 2.90 9.76
N ALA A 53 21.69 1.76 10.21
CA ALA A 53 22.27 0.96 11.29
C ALA A 53 23.47 0.10 10.83
N VAL A 54 23.61 -0.16 9.52
CA VAL A 54 24.64 -1.03 8.94
C VAL A 54 25.78 -0.22 8.30
N LEU A 55 25.43 0.85 7.59
CA LEU A 55 26.33 1.71 6.82
C LEU A 55 27.57 2.20 7.58
N PRO A 56 27.50 2.59 8.88
CA PRO A 56 28.69 3.01 9.63
C PRO A 56 29.76 1.93 9.77
N TYR A 57 29.38 0.65 9.67
CA TYR A 57 30.25 -0.50 9.87
C TYR A 57 30.77 -1.12 8.56
N LEU A 58 30.36 -0.60 7.40
CA LEU A 58 30.84 -1.06 6.11
C LEU A 58 32.10 -0.30 5.68
N ASP A 59 33.04 -1.05 5.08
CA ASP A 59 34.22 -0.49 4.44
C ASP A 59 33.82 0.30 3.18
N LYS A 60 34.19 1.58 3.15
CA LYS A 60 33.82 2.52 2.08
C LYS A 60 34.86 2.62 0.96
N GLU A 61 36.05 2.02 1.12
CA GLU A 61 37.15 2.16 0.15
C GLU A 61 36.75 1.64 -1.23
N ASN A 62 36.21 0.41 -1.27
CA ASN A 62 35.78 -0.25 -2.51
C ASN A 62 34.26 -0.36 -2.65
N LEU A 63 33.52 0.44 -1.87
CA LEU A 63 32.07 0.56 -1.94
C LEU A 63 31.70 1.72 -2.87
N ALA A 64 30.92 1.41 -3.91
CA ALA A 64 30.35 2.39 -4.81
C ALA A 64 28.99 2.88 -4.28
N ILE A 65 28.13 1.95 -3.87
CA ILE A 65 26.75 2.23 -3.46
C ILE A 65 26.27 1.27 -2.38
N ALA A 66 25.47 1.79 -1.45
CA ALA A 66 24.71 0.95 -0.53
C ALA A 66 23.29 1.50 -0.32
N ALA A 67 22.29 0.64 -0.47
CA ALA A 67 20.88 1.04 -0.51
C ALA A 67 19.96 -0.04 0.06
N ASN A 68 18.75 0.34 0.46
CA ASN A 68 17.69 -0.63 0.74
C ASN A 68 17.01 -1.08 -0.57
N PHE A 69 16.65 -2.35 -0.66
CA PHE A 69 15.88 -2.96 -1.72
C PHE A 69 14.65 -3.63 -1.10
N TYR A 70 13.60 -2.84 -0.96
CA TYR A 70 12.37 -3.29 -0.30
C TYR A 70 11.50 -4.14 -1.21
N THR A 71 11.55 -3.90 -2.52
CA THR A 71 10.55 -4.39 -3.48
C THR A 71 11.19 -4.77 -4.81
N PRO A 72 10.66 -5.79 -5.54
CA PRO A 72 11.18 -6.21 -6.85
C PRO A 72 11.35 -5.09 -7.89
N ALA A 73 10.48 -4.06 -7.87
CA ALA A 73 10.58 -2.92 -8.79
C ALA A 73 11.88 -2.10 -8.67
N GLY A 74 12.66 -2.28 -7.59
CA GLY A 74 13.98 -1.64 -7.47
C GLY A 74 15.00 -2.14 -8.50
N LEU A 75 14.74 -3.26 -9.20
CA LEU A 75 15.68 -3.86 -10.14
C LEU A 75 15.98 -2.97 -11.34
N GLU A 76 15.00 -2.21 -11.82
CA GLU A 76 15.22 -1.28 -12.91
C GLU A 76 16.22 -0.19 -12.51
N GLY A 77 15.99 0.45 -11.35
CA GLY A 77 16.91 1.45 -10.80
C GLY A 77 18.30 0.89 -10.52
N MET A 78 18.39 -0.37 -10.09
CA MET A 78 19.67 -1.08 -9.97
C MET A 78 20.38 -1.18 -11.33
N VAL A 79 19.71 -1.67 -12.37
CA VAL A 79 20.30 -1.84 -13.70
C VAL A 79 20.70 -0.50 -14.31
N ARG A 80 19.87 0.54 -14.20
CA ARG A 80 20.23 1.91 -14.66
C ARG A 80 21.53 2.39 -14.00
N ASN A 81 21.65 2.19 -12.69
CA ASN A 81 22.87 2.58 -11.96
C ASN A 81 24.09 1.73 -12.32
N LEU A 82 23.93 0.44 -12.61
CA LEU A 82 25.03 -0.43 -13.07
C LEU A 82 25.53 -0.03 -14.45
N LEU A 83 24.62 0.27 -15.39
CA LEU A 83 24.96 0.71 -16.75
C LEU A 83 25.62 2.09 -16.76
N ALA A 84 25.21 2.97 -15.85
CA ALA A 84 25.80 4.30 -15.67
C ALA A 84 27.14 4.27 -14.93
N ASN A 85 27.43 3.22 -14.16
CA ASN A 85 28.72 3.02 -13.50
C ASN A 85 29.25 1.59 -13.72
N PRO A 86 29.89 1.32 -14.88
CA PRO A 86 30.39 -0.01 -15.22
C PRO A 86 31.54 -0.52 -14.32
N HIS A 87 32.05 0.30 -13.39
CA HIS A 87 33.02 -0.16 -12.40
C HIS A 87 32.39 -1.14 -11.40
N ILE A 88 31.08 -1.10 -11.17
CA ILE A 88 30.44 -2.05 -10.25
C ILE A 88 30.42 -3.43 -10.90
N ARG A 89 31.06 -4.40 -10.23
CA ARG A 89 31.22 -5.78 -10.68
C ARG A 89 30.68 -6.80 -9.69
N PHE A 90 30.35 -6.38 -8.47
CA PHE A 90 29.86 -7.24 -7.40
C PHE A 90 28.70 -6.56 -6.66
N ILE A 91 27.64 -7.31 -6.37
CA ILE A 91 26.54 -6.86 -5.50
C ILE A 91 26.46 -7.82 -4.32
N ILE A 92 26.57 -7.29 -3.11
CA ILE A 92 26.35 -8.05 -1.88
C ILE A 92 24.89 -7.89 -1.46
N LEU A 93 24.16 -9.01 -1.37
CA LEU A 93 22.78 -9.06 -0.88
C LEU A 93 22.77 -9.58 0.57
N MET A 94 22.19 -8.80 1.48
CA MET A 94 22.04 -9.17 2.90
C MET A 94 20.83 -8.49 3.58
N GLY A 95 20.41 -8.98 4.75
CA GLY A 95 19.40 -8.35 5.60
C GLY A 95 18.08 -9.15 5.70
N GLU A 96 17.11 -8.60 6.42
CA GLU A 96 15.83 -9.25 6.72
C GLU A 96 14.76 -9.00 5.66
N GLU A 97 13.88 -9.96 5.39
CA GLU A 97 12.75 -9.83 4.45
C GLU A 97 11.42 -9.60 5.19
N TYR A 98 10.45 -8.93 4.56
CA TYR A 98 9.19 -8.53 5.21
C TYR A 98 8.23 -9.69 5.51
N ALA A 99 8.36 -10.85 4.85
CA ALA A 99 7.25 -11.80 4.76
C ALA A 99 7.57 -13.30 4.89
N SER A 100 8.73 -13.73 5.38
CA SER A 100 8.96 -15.16 5.64
C SER A 100 9.71 -15.37 6.94
N LYS A 101 9.09 -16.13 7.87
CA LYS A 101 9.78 -16.72 9.03
C LYS A 101 11.05 -17.43 8.55
N LYS A 102 12.08 -17.41 9.40
CA LYS A 102 13.28 -18.26 9.39
C LYS A 102 13.14 -19.51 8.51
N GLY A 103 13.83 -19.54 7.36
CA GLY A 103 14.19 -20.80 6.70
C GLY A 103 13.62 -21.13 5.32
N CYS A 104 12.83 -20.27 4.67
CA CYS A 104 12.35 -20.57 3.32
C CYS A 104 13.33 -20.11 2.22
N ASP A 105 14.21 -21.03 1.80
CA ASP A 105 15.14 -20.85 0.67
C ASP A 105 14.59 -21.44 -0.65
N THR A 106 13.26 -21.41 -0.84
CA THR A 106 12.67 -21.85 -2.12
C THR A 106 12.65 -20.65 -3.07
N LYS A 107 13.26 -20.81 -4.27
CA LYS A 107 13.32 -19.77 -5.32
C LYS A 107 11.94 -19.37 -5.87
N THR A 108 10.87 -20.02 -5.40
CA THR A 108 9.49 -19.87 -5.85
C THR A 108 8.69 -18.86 -5.03
N GLU A 109 9.16 -18.43 -3.87
CA GLU A 109 8.47 -17.40 -3.09
C GLU A 109 8.65 -16.00 -3.68
N LEU A 110 7.57 -15.22 -3.73
CA LEU A 110 7.51 -13.86 -4.26
C LEU A 110 8.14 -12.83 -3.29
N THR A 111 9.42 -12.99 -2.97
CA THR A 111 10.19 -12.08 -2.10
C THR A 111 11.12 -11.18 -2.90
N SER A 112 11.54 -10.05 -2.31
CA SER A 112 12.48 -9.12 -2.93
C SER A 112 13.86 -9.75 -3.12
N ALA A 113 14.30 -10.57 -2.16
CA ALA A 113 15.50 -11.39 -2.31
C ALA A 113 15.42 -12.33 -3.52
N ASN A 114 14.31 -13.06 -3.67
CA ASN A 114 14.13 -14.00 -4.78
C ASN A 114 13.99 -13.31 -6.14
N ALA A 115 13.39 -12.12 -6.20
CA ALA A 115 13.36 -11.33 -7.43
C ALA A 115 14.78 -11.00 -7.92
N ILE A 116 15.68 -10.55 -7.03
CA ILE A 116 17.09 -10.30 -7.37
C ILE A 116 17.77 -11.59 -7.84
N ARG A 117 17.60 -12.69 -7.09
CA ARG A 117 18.21 -13.99 -7.42
C ARG A 117 17.79 -14.46 -8.82
N LEU A 118 16.48 -14.45 -9.11
CA LEU A 118 15.95 -14.87 -10.41
C LEU A 118 16.34 -13.92 -11.53
N PHE A 119 16.44 -12.60 -11.28
CA PHE A 119 16.98 -11.66 -12.26
C PHE A 119 18.41 -12.04 -12.65
N PHE A 120 19.31 -12.28 -11.69
CA PHE A 120 20.70 -12.64 -12.00
C PHE A 120 20.82 -14.02 -12.67
N GLU A 121 19.98 -14.97 -12.27
CA GLU A 121 19.95 -16.33 -12.82
C GLU A 121 19.38 -16.38 -14.25
N LYS A 122 18.14 -15.90 -14.43
CA LYS A 122 17.34 -16.07 -15.65
C LYS A 122 17.33 -14.83 -16.55
N GLY A 123 17.46 -13.63 -15.98
CA GLY A 123 17.29 -12.37 -16.70
C GLY A 123 15.83 -12.02 -16.91
N ILE A 124 15.53 -11.43 -18.07
CA ILE A 124 14.18 -11.00 -18.48
C ILE A 124 13.71 -11.78 -19.72
N ASN A 125 12.39 -11.97 -19.85
CA ASN A 125 11.75 -12.56 -21.04
C ASN A 125 11.49 -11.51 -22.13
N GLU A 126 10.80 -11.91 -23.22
CA GLU A 126 10.48 -11.05 -24.36
C GLU A 126 9.53 -9.91 -23.98
N GLU A 127 8.65 -10.15 -23.01
CA GLU A 127 7.76 -9.16 -22.40
C GLU A 127 8.46 -8.28 -21.35
N ARG A 128 9.80 -8.32 -21.27
CA ARG A 128 10.63 -7.50 -20.38
C ARG A 128 10.34 -7.69 -18.89
N LYS A 129 9.84 -8.87 -18.54
CA LYS A 129 9.48 -9.32 -17.20
C LYS A 129 10.47 -10.35 -16.69
N ILE A 130 10.51 -10.58 -15.38
CA ILE A 130 11.34 -11.63 -14.78
C ILE A 130 10.50 -12.91 -14.69
N PRO A 131 10.95 -14.05 -15.26
CA PRO A 131 10.23 -15.31 -15.13
C PRO A 131 10.00 -15.72 -13.67
N GLY A 132 8.74 -15.84 -13.24
CA GLY A 132 8.29 -16.05 -11.86
C GLY A 132 7.91 -14.78 -11.08
N PHE A 133 8.07 -13.58 -11.67
CA PHE A 133 7.72 -12.28 -11.09
C PHE A 133 7.03 -11.38 -12.14
N GLU A 134 6.33 -11.98 -13.09
CA GLU A 134 5.80 -11.32 -14.29
C GLU A 134 4.81 -10.19 -13.99
N THR A 135 4.09 -10.26 -12.87
CA THR A 135 3.14 -9.21 -12.45
C THR A 135 3.80 -8.07 -11.68
N ALA A 136 4.99 -8.30 -11.12
CA ALA A 136 5.63 -7.41 -10.15
C ALA A 136 6.79 -6.60 -10.74
N VAL A 137 7.38 -7.04 -11.86
CA VAL A 137 8.55 -6.39 -12.47
C VAL A 137 8.38 -6.30 -13.98
N HIS A 138 8.45 -5.07 -14.48
CA HIS A 138 8.56 -4.76 -15.90
C HIS A 138 9.73 -3.79 -16.07
N PHE A 139 10.63 -4.06 -17.01
CA PHE A 139 11.73 -3.15 -17.34
C PHE A 139 11.31 -2.17 -18.43
N ASP A 140 11.50 -0.87 -18.18
CA ASP A 140 11.30 0.22 -19.15
C ASP A 140 11.93 -0.08 -20.53
N ASN A 141 11.14 0.10 -21.59
CA ASN A 141 11.43 -0.12 -23.01
C ASN A 141 12.59 0.72 -23.54
N ASN A 142 12.89 1.87 -22.94
CA ASN A 142 14.01 2.71 -23.34
C ASN A 142 15.36 2.07 -23.02
N ILE A 143 15.43 1.06 -22.13
CA ILE A 143 16.66 0.33 -21.84
C ILE A 143 16.79 -0.87 -22.81
N PRO A 144 17.79 -0.93 -23.71
CA PRO A 144 17.97 -2.08 -24.59
C PRO A 144 18.17 -3.40 -23.81
N THR A 145 17.46 -4.46 -24.20
CA THR A 145 17.49 -5.79 -23.54
C THR A 145 18.90 -6.39 -23.53
N GLU A 146 19.70 -6.11 -24.55
CA GLU A 146 21.11 -6.52 -24.66
C GLU A 146 21.95 -5.90 -23.55
N LEU A 147 21.67 -4.65 -23.17
CA LEU A 147 22.39 -3.94 -22.12
C LEU A 147 21.97 -4.42 -20.73
N ILE A 148 20.68 -4.67 -20.51
CA ILE A 148 20.18 -5.33 -19.28
C ILE A 148 20.91 -6.65 -19.08
N ASN A 149 20.94 -7.48 -20.12
CA ASN A 149 21.65 -8.77 -20.10
C ASN A 149 23.16 -8.63 -19.94
N LYS A 150 23.77 -7.59 -20.52
CA LYS A 150 25.19 -7.30 -20.38
C LYS A 150 25.54 -6.95 -18.93
N ALA A 151 24.77 -6.07 -18.28
CA ALA A 151 24.95 -5.76 -16.86
C ALA A 151 24.80 -7.02 -16.00
N ARG A 152 23.70 -7.77 -16.19
CA ARG A 152 23.43 -9.03 -15.48
C ARG A 152 24.58 -10.04 -15.57
N LYS A 153 25.08 -10.32 -16.78
CA LYS A 153 26.11 -11.34 -17.00
C LYS A 153 27.50 -10.95 -16.47
N ASN A 154 27.77 -9.66 -16.32
CA ASN A 154 29.09 -9.17 -15.91
C ASN A 154 29.15 -8.76 -14.44
N VAL A 155 28.03 -8.72 -13.73
CA VAL A 155 27.97 -8.39 -12.30
C VAL A 155 27.67 -9.65 -11.50
N GLU A 156 28.53 -9.99 -10.54
CA GLU A 156 28.36 -11.14 -9.66
C GLU A 156 27.47 -10.77 -8.46
N LEU A 157 26.39 -11.55 -8.25
CA LEU A 157 25.58 -11.47 -7.05
C LEU A 157 26.20 -12.36 -5.95
N ILE A 158 26.59 -11.73 -4.84
CA ILE A 158 27.10 -12.38 -3.64
C ILE A 158 25.99 -12.36 -2.58
N ASP A 159 25.27 -13.47 -2.45
CA ASP A 159 24.12 -13.58 -1.58
C ASP A 159 24.52 -14.14 -0.20
N LEU A 160 24.75 -13.23 0.76
CA LEU A 160 25.10 -13.59 2.13
C LEU A 160 23.90 -14.12 2.92
N ASN A 161 22.67 -13.82 2.50
CA ASN A 161 21.49 -14.44 3.10
C ASN A 161 21.40 -15.93 2.74
N LYS A 162 21.91 -16.32 1.58
CA LYS A 162 21.95 -17.72 1.15
C LYS A 162 23.18 -18.46 1.68
N THR A 163 24.36 -17.83 1.65
CA THR A 163 25.59 -18.49 2.11
C THR A 163 25.73 -18.50 3.63
N MET A 164 25.09 -17.56 4.32
CA MET A 164 25.13 -17.40 5.78
C MET A 164 23.71 -17.22 6.37
N PRO A 165 22.78 -18.17 6.17
CA PRO A 165 21.36 -17.99 6.48
C PRO A 165 21.06 -17.73 7.96
N ASN A 166 21.84 -18.34 8.86
CA ASN A 166 21.64 -18.22 10.31
C ASN A 166 22.65 -17.30 10.99
N ALA A 167 23.52 -16.65 10.23
CA ALA A 167 24.55 -15.79 10.81
C ALA A 167 23.95 -14.47 11.31
N PRO A 168 24.35 -14.01 12.51
CA PRO A 168 24.05 -12.67 13.00
C PRO A 168 24.42 -11.58 11.99
N LEU A 169 23.69 -10.46 12.02
CA LEU A 169 23.95 -9.32 11.13
C LEU A 169 25.41 -8.85 11.19
N LYS A 170 26.01 -8.84 12.38
CA LYS A 170 27.42 -8.48 12.59
C LYS A 170 28.39 -9.36 11.79
N GLU A 171 28.19 -10.68 11.80
CA GLU A 171 29.04 -11.61 11.05
C GLU A 171 28.88 -11.42 9.53
N LYS A 172 27.65 -11.16 9.06
CA LYS A 172 27.41 -10.82 7.65
C LYS A 172 28.13 -9.53 7.24
N ILE A 173 28.19 -8.51 8.12
CA ILE A 173 28.95 -7.26 7.89
C ILE A 173 30.45 -7.54 7.80
N GLU A 174 30.99 -8.36 8.72
CA GLU A 174 32.41 -8.73 8.74
C GLU A 174 32.82 -9.47 7.45
N GLU A 175 32.02 -10.43 7.00
CA GLU A 175 32.27 -11.15 5.74
C GLU A 175 32.12 -10.22 4.53
N ALA A 176 31.11 -9.34 4.50
CA ALA A 176 30.96 -8.35 3.43
C ALA A 176 32.22 -7.47 3.30
N ASN A 177 32.74 -6.96 4.43
CA ASN A 177 33.96 -6.14 4.46
C ASN A 177 35.19 -6.92 3.98
N LYS A 178 35.32 -8.18 4.38
CA LYS A 178 36.41 -9.06 3.93
C LYS A 178 36.36 -9.28 2.42
N ILE A 179 35.19 -9.57 1.85
CA ILE A 179 35.00 -9.76 0.40
C ILE A 179 35.34 -8.47 -0.36
N MET A 180 34.87 -7.32 0.14
CA MET A 180 35.15 -6.01 -0.48
C MET A 180 36.65 -5.67 -0.55
N LYS A 181 37.46 -6.20 0.37
CA LYS A 181 38.92 -6.02 0.37
C LYS A 181 39.65 -6.91 -0.63
N THR A 182 39.10 -8.08 -0.97
CA THR A 182 39.83 -9.10 -1.74
C THR A 182 39.54 -9.09 -3.23
N LYS A 183 38.33 -8.74 -3.67
CA LYS A 183 37.98 -8.76 -5.10
C LYS A 183 38.16 -7.39 -5.75
N ARG A 184 38.73 -7.38 -6.96
CA ARG A 184 38.77 -6.23 -7.86
C ARG A 184 38.61 -6.72 -9.28
N GLU A 185 37.86 -5.98 -10.08
CA GLU A 185 37.65 -6.32 -11.49
C GLU A 185 37.62 -5.09 -12.39
N LYS A 186 37.98 -5.28 -13.66
CA LYS A 186 37.91 -4.19 -14.66
C LYS A 186 36.44 -3.84 -14.98
N PRO A 187 36.16 -2.61 -15.42
CA PRO A 187 34.82 -2.23 -15.86
C PRO A 187 34.30 -3.15 -16.96
N PHE A 188 33.02 -3.49 -16.93
CA PHE A 188 32.41 -4.35 -17.97
C PHE A 188 32.03 -3.60 -19.25
N MET A 189 32.15 -2.27 -19.23
CA MET A 189 31.94 -1.38 -20.37
C MET A 189 32.94 -0.22 -20.33
N ASN A 190 33.33 0.28 -21.51
CA ASN A 190 34.27 1.39 -21.66
C ASN A 190 33.60 2.75 -21.67
N GLU A 191 32.29 2.78 -21.92
CA GLU A 191 31.45 3.97 -21.92
C GLU A 191 30.21 3.68 -21.09
N PRO A 192 29.82 4.60 -20.20
CA PRO A 192 28.63 4.45 -19.40
C PRO A 192 27.42 4.98 -20.17
N VAL A 193 26.23 4.50 -19.82
CA VAL A 193 24.99 4.87 -20.51
C VAL A 193 23.86 5.18 -19.53
N THR A 194 23.04 6.17 -19.89
CA THR A 194 21.80 6.54 -19.20
C THR A 194 20.64 6.48 -20.18
N PHE A 195 19.45 6.33 -19.63
CA PHE A 195 18.20 6.32 -20.39
C PHE A 195 17.19 7.18 -19.66
N ASP A 196 16.40 7.94 -20.42
CA ASP A 196 15.23 8.60 -19.89
C ASP A 196 14.16 7.56 -19.52
N TYR A 197 13.22 7.92 -18.65
CA TYR A 197 12.05 7.09 -18.40
C TYR A 197 11.04 7.22 -19.55
N GLU A 198 10.25 6.17 -19.77
CA GLU A 198 9.12 6.22 -20.70
C GLU A 198 8.19 7.39 -20.41
N LYS A 199 7.68 8.01 -21.48
CA LYS A 199 6.66 9.06 -21.36
C LYS A 199 5.36 8.42 -20.92
N GLN A 200 4.82 8.93 -19.82
CA GLN A 200 3.57 8.44 -19.25
C GLN A 200 2.38 9.20 -19.85
N GLU A 201 1.28 8.48 -20.11
CA GLU A 201 0.00 9.08 -20.52
C GLU A 201 -0.54 10.07 -19.49
N GLU A 202 -1.25 11.11 -19.95
CA GLU A 202 -1.95 12.04 -19.07
C GLU A 202 -3.22 11.39 -18.49
N THR A 203 -3.57 11.76 -17.26
CA THR A 203 -4.80 11.29 -16.61
C THR A 203 -5.98 12.19 -16.96
N GLN A 204 -7.19 11.67 -16.76
CA GLN A 204 -8.40 12.48 -16.84
C GLN A 204 -8.39 13.58 -15.76
N PRO A 205 -9.15 14.67 -15.96
CA PRO A 205 -9.26 15.73 -14.96
C PRO A 205 -9.74 15.17 -13.61
N TYR A 206 -9.12 15.66 -12.54
CA TYR A 206 -9.50 15.39 -11.16
C TYR A 206 -9.74 16.72 -10.46
N GLU A 207 -10.93 16.87 -9.89
CA GLU A 207 -11.45 18.06 -9.23
C GLU A 207 -10.68 18.44 -7.96
N GLY A 208 -9.98 17.49 -7.36
CA GLY A 208 -9.33 17.64 -6.05
C GLY A 208 -10.32 17.37 -4.92
N GLY A 209 -10.02 16.39 -4.08
CA GLY A 209 -10.89 15.98 -2.96
C GLY A 209 -11.12 14.47 -2.92
N PRO A 210 -11.84 13.98 -1.91
CA PRO A 210 -11.96 12.55 -1.66
C PRO A 210 -12.67 11.82 -2.79
N ILE A 211 -12.09 10.70 -3.24
CA ILE A 211 -12.81 9.72 -4.07
C ILE A 211 -13.27 8.57 -3.17
N LEU A 212 -14.58 8.29 -3.22
CA LEU A 212 -15.20 7.17 -2.51
C LEU A 212 -15.29 5.95 -3.42
N VAL A 213 -14.75 4.82 -2.95
CA VAL A 213 -14.77 3.54 -3.65
C VAL A 213 -15.50 2.52 -2.79
N HIS A 214 -16.51 1.86 -3.35
CA HIS A 214 -17.20 0.74 -2.71
C HIS A 214 -16.82 -0.57 -3.37
N GLY A 215 -16.35 -1.53 -2.57
CA GLY A 215 -16.11 -2.90 -3.03
C GLY A 215 -16.74 -3.95 -2.14
N SER A 216 -17.08 -5.09 -2.76
CA SER A 216 -17.69 -6.22 -2.06
C SER A 216 -16.71 -6.88 -1.11
N ASN A 217 -15.47 -7.09 -1.56
CA ASN A 217 -14.37 -7.68 -0.79
C ASN A 217 -13.05 -6.95 -1.10
N ILE A 218 -11.95 -7.37 -0.49
CA ILE A 218 -10.63 -6.72 -0.64
C ILE A 218 -10.14 -6.73 -2.11
N PRO A 219 -10.15 -7.86 -2.84
CA PRO A 219 -9.78 -7.88 -4.27
C PRO A 219 -10.60 -6.93 -5.15
N ASP A 220 -11.93 -6.96 -5.04
CA ASP A 220 -12.83 -6.09 -5.82
C ASP A 220 -12.60 -4.60 -5.50
N SER A 221 -12.47 -4.29 -4.20
CA SER A 221 -12.16 -2.93 -3.75
C SER A 221 -10.84 -2.43 -4.32
N TRP A 222 -9.82 -3.29 -4.35
CA TRP A 222 -8.51 -2.94 -4.88
C TRP A 222 -8.54 -2.65 -6.39
N ILE A 223 -9.22 -3.48 -7.18
CA ILE A 223 -9.36 -3.26 -8.64
C ILE A 223 -10.02 -1.90 -8.91
N LYS A 224 -11.14 -1.59 -8.25
CA LYS A 224 -11.87 -0.33 -8.42
C LYS A 224 -11.08 0.89 -7.94
N MET A 225 -10.34 0.73 -6.86
CA MET A 225 -9.44 1.76 -6.33
C MET A 225 -8.31 2.07 -7.31
N ILE A 226 -7.63 1.04 -7.82
CA ILE A 226 -6.56 1.18 -8.81
C ILE A 226 -7.10 1.80 -10.11
N HIS A 227 -8.29 1.40 -10.56
CA HIS A 227 -8.94 2.03 -11.70
C HIS A 227 -9.13 3.53 -11.50
N SER A 228 -9.60 3.93 -10.32
CA SER A 228 -9.81 5.35 -9.97
C SER A 228 -8.51 6.14 -10.01
N ILE A 229 -7.43 5.63 -9.41
CA ILE A 229 -6.12 6.31 -9.43
C ILE A 229 -5.52 6.33 -10.83
N ASN A 230 -5.64 5.24 -11.59
CA ASN A 230 -5.12 5.20 -12.96
C ASN A 230 -5.81 6.21 -13.88
N THR A 231 -7.13 6.40 -13.68
CA THR A 231 -7.99 7.27 -14.48
C THR A 231 -7.84 8.74 -14.08
N TYR A 232 -7.91 9.05 -12.77
CA TYR A 232 -8.03 10.43 -12.26
C TYR A 232 -6.80 10.91 -11.48
N GLY A 233 -5.90 10.01 -11.06
CA GLY A 233 -4.78 10.36 -10.19
C GLY A 233 -3.85 11.38 -10.83
N ARG A 234 -3.61 12.51 -10.15
CA ARG A 234 -2.72 13.55 -10.67
C ARG A 234 -1.27 13.12 -10.56
N LYS A 235 -0.45 13.47 -11.55
CA LYS A 235 0.99 13.24 -11.51
C LYS A 235 1.64 14.21 -10.54
N ASN A 236 2.23 13.68 -9.48
CA ASN A 236 2.97 14.45 -8.49
C ASN A 236 4.36 13.87 -8.28
N LEU A 237 5.31 14.75 -7.96
CA LEU A 237 6.60 14.34 -7.43
C LEU A 237 6.44 14.01 -5.95
N MET A 238 6.88 12.82 -5.54
CA MET A 238 6.90 12.42 -4.13
C MET A 238 7.76 13.36 -3.27
N ASN A 239 8.85 13.85 -3.86
CA ASN A 239 9.77 14.77 -3.24
C ASN A 239 10.50 15.55 -4.34
N ALA A 240 10.65 16.87 -4.14
CA ALA A 240 11.18 17.82 -5.12
C ALA A 240 12.57 17.46 -5.67
N ASN A 241 13.36 16.69 -4.90
CA ASN A 241 14.73 16.33 -5.29
C ASN A 241 14.85 14.88 -5.78
N THR A 242 13.76 14.29 -6.27
CA THR A 242 13.69 12.85 -6.59
C THR A 242 13.05 12.63 -7.96
N ASP A 243 13.37 11.50 -8.59
CA ASP A 243 12.73 11.04 -9.83
C ASP A 243 11.47 10.20 -9.57
N ARG A 244 10.92 10.30 -8.35
CA ARG A 244 9.79 9.48 -7.89
C ARG A 244 8.47 10.14 -8.21
N TRP A 245 7.99 9.84 -9.40
CA TRP A 245 6.66 10.20 -9.85
C TRP A 245 5.63 9.20 -9.35
N VAL A 246 4.48 9.75 -8.95
CA VAL A 246 3.29 8.97 -8.61
C VAL A 246 2.06 9.55 -9.29
N LYS A 247 1.08 8.69 -9.58
CA LYS A 247 -0.32 9.08 -9.74
C LYS A 247 -0.92 9.09 -8.35
N GLU A 248 -1.49 10.22 -7.96
CA GLU A 248 -1.95 10.47 -6.60
C GLU A 248 -3.39 10.98 -6.56
N ILE A 249 -4.17 10.42 -5.63
CA ILE A 249 -5.47 10.95 -5.21
C ILE A 249 -5.38 11.28 -3.73
N ASN A 250 -5.89 12.43 -3.34
CA ASN A 250 -5.96 12.82 -1.95
C ASN A 250 -7.27 12.34 -1.32
N ASP A 251 -7.20 11.91 -0.07
CA ASP A 251 -8.35 11.51 0.75
C ASP A 251 -9.23 10.40 0.14
N MET A 252 -8.61 9.46 -0.57
CA MET A 252 -9.32 8.30 -1.11
C MET A 252 -9.90 7.45 0.02
N THR A 253 -11.20 7.21 -0.02
CA THR A 253 -11.93 6.42 0.98
C THR A 253 -12.44 5.14 0.35
N VAL A 254 -11.98 4.00 0.83
CA VAL A 254 -12.38 2.68 0.33
C VAL A 254 -13.25 2.00 1.38
N VAL A 255 -14.47 1.66 0.99
CA VAL A 255 -15.49 0.98 1.80
C VAL A 255 -15.58 -0.47 1.35
N ILE A 256 -15.19 -1.38 2.23
CA ILE A 256 -15.16 -2.82 1.97
C ILE A 256 -16.31 -3.45 2.77
N HIS A 257 -17.31 -3.99 2.06
CA HIS A 257 -18.54 -4.51 2.67
C HIS A 257 -18.37 -5.87 3.34
N ASP A 258 -17.51 -6.72 2.78
CA ASP A 258 -17.11 -8.02 3.36
C ASP A 258 -15.58 -8.12 3.37
N SER A 259 -14.98 -7.55 4.40
CA SER A 259 -13.52 -7.54 4.60
C SER A 259 -12.96 -8.90 5.00
N GLN A 260 -13.82 -9.84 5.42
CA GLN A 260 -13.43 -11.16 5.93
C GLN A 260 -13.35 -12.19 4.81
N ASN A 261 -13.99 -11.93 3.67
CA ASN A 261 -13.88 -12.75 2.47
C ASN A 261 -12.45 -12.71 1.90
N MET A 262 -11.72 -13.81 2.08
CA MET A 262 -10.38 -14.02 1.54
C MET A 262 -10.39 -14.75 0.18
N ASP A 263 -11.38 -14.53 -0.68
CA ASP A 263 -11.40 -15.13 -2.01
C ASP A 263 -10.22 -14.62 -2.86
N LEU A 264 -9.17 -15.44 -2.93
CA LEU A 264 -7.98 -15.19 -3.74
C LEU A 264 -8.06 -15.83 -5.13
N THR A 265 -9.22 -16.31 -5.58
CA THR A 265 -9.34 -16.90 -6.93
C THR A 265 -8.99 -15.91 -8.04
N ILE A 266 -9.28 -14.63 -7.83
CA ILE A 266 -8.99 -13.55 -8.79
C ILE A 266 -7.57 -12.98 -8.61
N ASN A 267 -6.99 -13.04 -7.40
CA ASN A 267 -5.67 -12.51 -6.99
C ASN A 267 -5.12 -11.37 -7.89
N PRO A 268 -5.80 -10.21 -7.93
CA PRO A 268 -5.52 -9.17 -8.91
C PRO A 268 -4.23 -8.37 -8.59
N PHE A 269 -3.64 -8.57 -7.41
CA PHE A 269 -2.55 -7.75 -6.90
C PHE A 269 -1.27 -7.87 -7.75
N LEU A 270 -0.58 -6.74 -7.97
CA LEU A 270 0.66 -6.73 -8.77
C LEU A 270 1.77 -7.58 -8.13
N VAL A 271 1.80 -7.60 -6.80
CA VAL A 271 2.55 -8.60 -6.03
C VAL A 271 1.53 -9.58 -5.47
N PRO A 272 1.33 -10.75 -6.13
CA PRO A 272 0.32 -11.71 -5.71
C PRO A 272 0.46 -12.06 -4.23
N LEU A 273 -0.68 -12.09 -3.55
CA LEU A 273 -0.73 -12.50 -2.15
C LEU A 273 -1.04 -13.99 -2.07
N THR A 274 -0.29 -14.72 -1.26
CA THR A 274 -0.65 -16.10 -0.89
C THR A 274 -1.33 -16.08 0.47
N GLU A 275 -2.05 -17.16 0.78
CA GLU A 275 -2.64 -17.33 2.11
C GLU A 275 -1.56 -17.34 3.20
N GLU A 276 -0.39 -17.96 2.96
CA GLU A 276 0.70 -17.94 3.95
C GLU A 276 1.20 -16.51 4.20
N LYS A 277 1.35 -15.70 3.14
CA LYS A 277 1.80 -14.32 3.24
C LYS A 277 0.81 -13.45 4.01
N ILE A 278 -0.48 -13.60 3.73
CA ILE A 278 -1.55 -12.92 4.47
C ILE A 278 -1.52 -13.34 5.94
N ASN A 279 -1.45 -14.63 6.23
CA ASN A 279 -1.43 -15.13 7.60
C ASN A 279 -0.18 -14.69 8.37
N ALA A 280 0.99 -14.62 7.72
CA ALA A 280 2.20 -14.07 8.30
C ALA A 280 2.04 -12.58 8.64
N TYR A 281 1.46 -11.79 7.73
CA TYR A 281 1.19 -10.38 7.98
C TYR A 281 0.18 -10.16 9.10
N LYS A 282 -0.91 -10.95 9.13
CA LYS A 282 -1.88 -10.98 10.24
C LYS A 282 -1.19 -11.26 11.57
N ALA A 283 -0.31 -12.27 11.63
CA ALA A 283 0.42 -12.57 12.86
C ALA A 283 1.32 -11.41 13.33
N GLU A 284 1.93 -10.65 12.41
CA GLU A 284 2.74 -9.48 12.77
C GLU A 284 1.87 -8.32 13.29
N ILE A 285 0.78 -7.96 12.59
CA ILE A 285 -0.06 -6.82 12.98
C ILE A 285 -0.87 -7.09 14.26
N LEU A 286 -1.17 -8.35 14.57
CA LEU A 286 -1.82 -8.72 15.83
C LEU A 286 -0.82 -8.93 16.99
N SER A 287 0.48 -8.76 16.75
CA SER A 287 1.54 -8.97 17.75
C SER A 287 2.06 -7.65 18.31
N PRO A 288 2.36 -7.55 19.61
CA PRO A 288 3.03 -6.37 20.19
C PRO A 288 4.54 -6.33 19.90
N LEU A 289 5.11 -7.37 19.30
CA LEU A 289 6.55 -7.52 19.17
C LEU A 289 7.14 -6.61 18.08
N LEU A 290 8.28 -6.00 18.40
CA LEU A 290 9.13 -5.30 17.44
C LEU A 290 10.35 -6.19 17.11
N PRO A 291 10.44 -6.76 15.89
CA PRO A 291 11.61 -7.54 15.48
C PRO A 291 12.89 -6.70 15.48
N GLU A 292 14.04 -7.33 15.77
CA GLU A 292 15.35 -6.68 15.75
C GLU A 292 15.62 -6.04 14.38
N GLY A 293 16.09 -4.79 14.38
CA GLY A 293 16.44 -4.07 13.16
C GLY A 293 15.25 -3.45 12.40
N LYS A 294 13.99 -3.62 12.84
CA LYS A 294 12.83 -2.85 12.33
C LYS A 294 12.66 -1.53 13.11
N ALA A 295 12.23 -0.48 12.40
CA ALA A 295 11.95 0.82 13.02
C ALA A 295 10.64 0.84 13.83
N TYR A 296 9.63 0.11 13.36
CA TYR A 296 8.33 -0.11 14.00
C TYR A 296 7.60 -1.27 13.31
N THR A 297 6.55 -1.79 13.94
CA THR A 297 5.46 -2.54 13.30
C THR A 297 4.13 -1.91 13.72
N TYR A 298 3.07 -2.05 12.91
CA TYR A 298 1.76 -1.52 13.31
C TYR A 298 1.23 -2.22 14.57
N GLY A 299 1.43 -3.54 14.68
CA GLY A 299 1.04 -4.29 15.87
C GLY A 299 1.74 -3.80 17.13
N ASN A 300 3.05 -3.56 17.08
CA ASN A 300 3.79 -2.98 18.19
C ASN A 300 3.25 -1.60 18.58
N LYS A 301 3.02 -0.70 17.61
CA LYS A 301 2.47 0.64 17.90
C LYS A 301 1.03 0.59 18.44
N LEU A 302 0.21 -0.40 18.08
CA LEU A 302 -1.16 -0.51 18.57
C LEU A 302 -1.27 -1.22 19.94
N ARG A 303 -0.39 -2.19 20.22
CA ARG A 303 -0.52 -3.11 21.35
C ARG A 303 0.54 -2.93 22.44
N ALA A 304 1.62 -2.23 22.13
CA ALA A 304 2.70 -1.86 23.04
C ALA A 304 3.09 -0.39 22.79
N TYR A 305 2.09 0.49 22.78
CA TYR A 305 2.30 1.91 22.55
C TYR A 305 3.08 2.50 23.72
N VAL A 306 4.31 2.96 23.45
CA VAL A 306 5.17 3.52 24.50
C VAL A 306 4.66 4.91 24.89
N ALA A 307 4.46 5.14 26.19
CA ALA A 307 4.04 6.40 26.76
C ALA A 307 4.82 6.70 28.06
N PRO A 308 4.93 7.98 28.46
CA PRO A 308 5.45 8.34 29.78
C PRO A 308 4.60 7.74 30.91
N ALA A 309 5.25 7.10 31.89
CA ALA A 309 4.57 6.41 32.98
C ALA A 309 3.95 7.37 34.00
N ASN A 310 4.60 8.50 34.29
CA ASN A 310 4.17 9.40 35.36
C ASN A 310 2.76 9.99 35.15
N PRO A 311 2.40 10.53 33.97
CA PRO A 311 1.04 11.01 33.73
C PRO A 311 -0.03 9.92 33.92
N ILE A 312 0.28 8.67 33.55
CA ILE A 312 -0.64 7.54 33.73
C ILE A 312 -0.82 7.24 35.22
N LYS A 313 0.28 7.16 35.99
CA LYS A 313 0.26 6.94 37.44
C LYS A 313 -0.52 8.05 38.16
N GLU A 314 -0.34 9.31 37.76
CA GLU A 314 -1.09 10.44 38.33
C GLU A 314 -2.59 10.27 38.10
N LEU A 315 -3.01 10.02 36.86
CA LEU A 315 -4.42 9.79 36.51
C LEU A 315 -5.04 8.66 37.34
N VAL A 316 -4.38 7.50 37.41
CA VAL A 316 -4.87 6.32 38.14
C VAL A 316 -5.04 6.59 39.64
N ASN A 317 -4.25 7.49 40.21
CA ASN A 317 -4.26 7.78 41.65
C ASN A 317 -5.20 8.93 42.05
N THR A 318 -5.72 9.72 41.11
CA THR A 318 -6.64 10.82 41.43
C THR A 318 -7.99 10.33 41.96
N GLU A 319 -8.48 10.92 43.06
CA GLU A 319 -9.77 10.54 43.68
C GLU A 319 -10.95 10.67 42.69
N GLU A 320 -10.94 11.70 41.85
CA GLU A 320 -11.95 11.91 40.80
C GLU A 320 -12.03 10.72 39.81
N TYR A 321 -10.90 10.17 39.36
CA TYR A 321 -10.89 8.98 38.47
C TYR A 321 -11.13 7.67 39.22
N ARG A 322 -10.75 7.60 40.50
CA ARG A 322 -10.97 6.41 41.34
C ARG A 322 -12.46 6.20 41.67
N ASP A 323 -13.26 7.26 41.68
CA ASP A 323 -14.66 7.24 42.11
C ASP A 323 -15.69 7.43 40.97
N TYR A 324 -15.29 7.81 39.74
CA TYR A 324 -16.21 7.93 38.59
C TYR A 324 -16.43 6.61 37.79
N GLU A 325 -17.46 6.62 36.92
CA GLU A 325 -18.10 5.61 36.06
C GLU A 325 -17.30 4.41 35.44
N PHE A 326 -15.99 4.29 35.67
CA PHE A 326 -15.18 3.13 35.29
C PHE A 326 -15.09 2.07 36.40
N GLY A 327 -15.64 2.36 37.59
CA GLY A 327 -15.86 1.42 38.68
C GLY A 327 -14.63 1.22 39.58
N LYS A 328 -14.88 0.90 40.86
CA LYS A 328 -13.84 0.44 41.79
C LYS A 328 -13.19 -0.84 41.24
N GLY A 329 -11.89 -0.83 40.91
CA GLY A 329 -11.17 -2.08 40.61
C GLY A 329 -9.84 -1.92 39.88
N SER A 330 -9.13 -3.04 39.74
CA SER A 330 -7.80 -3.23 39.14
C SER A 330 -7.73 -3.00 37.61
N TRP A 331 -8.55 -2.12 37.05
CA TRP A 331 -8.77 -1.98 35.60
C TRP A 331 -8.09 -0.77 34.98
N ILE A 332 -7.83 0.29 35.77
CA ILE A 332 -7.31 1.58 35.27
C ILE A 332 -5.87 1.44 34.71
N ASP A 333 -5.18 0.33 35.04
CA ASP A 333 -3.86 -0.04 34.51
C ASP A 333 -3.81 -1.45 33.90
N ALA A 334 -4.93 -2.17 33.75
CA ALA A 334 -4.92 -3.57 33.30
C ALA A 334 -4.34 -3.76 31.88
N ASN A 335 -4.40 -2.69 31.08
CA ASN A 335 -3.88 -2.65 29.72
C ASN A 335 -2.55 -1.87 29.61
N VAL A 336 -1.96 -1.52 30.75
CA VAL A 336 -0.71 -0.78 30.88
C VAL A 336 0.37 -1.69 31.48
N LYS A 337 1.50 -1.81 30.81
CA LYS A 337 2.67 -2.52 31.31
C LYS A 337 3.77 -1.50 31.60
N TYR A 338 4.03 -1.22 32.87
CA TYR A 338 5.14 -0.36 33.29
C TYR A 338 6.48 -1.03 33.00
N LEU A 339 7.30 -0.40 32.17
CA LEU A 339 8.64 -0.90 31.83
C LEU A 339 9.66 -0.50 32.89
N ASN A 340 9.55 0.73 33.39
CA ASN A 340 10.37 1.31 34.45
C ASN A 340 9.63 2.52 35.08
N GLU A 341 10.34 3.36 35.84
CA GLU A 341 9.75 4.54 36.46
C GLU A 341 9.25 5.58 35.46
N ASP A 342 9.89 5.67 34.29
CA ASP A 342 9.68 6.71 33.28
C ASP A 342 8.74 6.31 32.15
N PHE A 343 8.68 5.02 31.79
CA PHE A 343 7.98 4.52 30.60
C PHE A 343 7.04 3.35 30.87
N ALA A 344 5.95 3.31 30.10
CA ALA A 344 4.99 2.22 30.07
C ALA A 344 4.57 1.89 28.63
N GLU A 345 4.12 0.65 28.41
CA GLU A 345 3.48 0.19 27.17
C GLU A 345 1.97 0.12 27.38
N VAL A 346 1.20 0.70 26.46
CA VAL A 346 -0.27 0.69 26.48
C VAL A 346 -0.80 -0.19 25.34
N ASN A 347 -1.69 -1.13 25.68
CA ASN A 347 -2.39 -1.96 24.71
C ASN A 347 -3.74 -1.35 24.33
N GLN A 348 -3.75 -0.52 23.29
CA GLN A 348 -4.93 0.23 22.86
C GLN A 348 -6.03 -0.67 22.28
N ILE A 349 -5.68 -1.78 21.61
CA ILE A 349 -6.67 -2.72 21.06
C ILE A 349 -7.40 -3.45 22.19
N LYS A 350 -6.66 -3.86 23.24
CA LYS A 350 -7.29 -4.49 24.40
C LYS A 350 -8.19 -3.51 25.15
N ASP A 351 -7.79 -2.25 25.25
CA ASP A 351 -8.63 -1.19 25.81
C ASP A 351 -9.95 -1.02 25.04
N ILE A 352 -9.90 -0.95 23.70
CA ILE A 352 -11.08 -0.93 22.84
C ILE A 352 -12.03 -2.09 23.15
N ILE A 353 -11.49 -3.31 23.27
CA ILE A 353 -12.28 -4.52 23.57
C ILE A 353 -12.95 -4.41 24.94
N ASP A 354 -12.22 -3.99 25.97
CA ASP A 354 -12.74 -3.89 27.33
C ASP A 354 -13.82 -2.79 27.43
N VAL A 355 -13.64 -1.67 26.72
CA VAL A 355 -14.65 -0.60 26.61
C VAL A 355 -15.92 -1.09 25.91
N LEU A 356 -15.80 -1.76 24.76
CA LEU A 356 -16.96 -2.25 24.01
C LEU A 356 -17.73 -3.36 24.75
N LYS A 357 -17.06 -4.15 25.59
CA LYS A 357 -17.74 -5.11 26.48
C LYS A 357 -18.62 -4.44 27.53
N ARG A 358 -18.26 -3.23 27.96
CA ARG A 358 -19.03 -2.46 28.94
C ARG A 358 -20.10 -1.59 28.28
N ASP A 359 -19.73 -0.93 27.19
CA ASP A 359 -20.61 -0.07 26.40
C ASP A 359 -20.35 -0.33 24.91
N VAL A 360 -21.18 -1.20 24.34
CA VAL A 360 -21.11 -1.60 22.93
C VAL A 360 -21.33 -0.43 21.97
N TYR A 361 -21.95 0.67 22.42
CA TYR A 361 -22.25 1.84 21.59
C TYR A 361 -21.23 2.97 21.72
N SER A 362 -20.17 2.77 22.52
CA SER A 362 -19.12 3.75 22.75
C SER A 362 -18.55 4.29 21.44
N LYS A 363 -18.40 5.60 21.37
CA LYS A 363 -17.74 6.31 20.25
C LYS A 363 -16.27 6.61 20.54
N ALA A 364 -15.78 6.26 21.72
CA ALA A 364 -14.42 6.54 22.20
C ALA A 364 -13.41 5.42 21.90
N CYS A 365 -13.82 4.37 21.18
CA CYS A 365 -12.98 3.21 20.86
C CYS A 365 -11.98 3.52 19.72
N VAL A 366 -10.87 4.16 20.08
CA VAL A 366 -9.84 4.65 19.16
C VAL A 366 -8.46 4.10 19.49
N ALA A 367 -7.62 3.94 18.47
CA ALA A 367 -6.19 3.68 18.66
C ALA A 367 -5.35 4.48 17.66
N ILE A 368 -4.14 4.84 18.07
CA ILE A 368 -3.19 5.59 17.24
C ILE A 368 -1.83 4.90 17.20
N THR A 369 -1.10 5.15 16.12
CA THR A 369 0.30 4.69 15.96
C THR A 369 1.28 5.86 15.95
N TRP A 370 0.79 7.08 15.75
CA TRP A 370 1.61 8.28 15.60
C TRP A 370 2.12 8.77 16.94
N HIS A 371 3.45 8.77 17.12
CA HIS A 371 4.07 9.24 18.35
C HIS A 371 4.86 10.53 18.10
N VAL A 372 4.25 11.69 18.36
CA VAL A 372 4.76 13.02 17.98
C VAL A 372 6.26 13.21 18.25
N GLN A 373 6.73 12.89 19.45
CA GLN A 373 8.14 13.05 19.81
C GLN A 373 9.08 12.15 18.97
N ASP A 374 8.72 10.88 18.78
CA ASP A 374 9.49 9.90 18.01
C ASP A 374 9.61 10.36 16.55
N GLU A 375 8.51 10.85 15.97
CA GLU A 375 8.47 11.30 14.58
C GLU A 375 9.29 12.58 14.34
N LEU A 376 9.25 13.53 15.28
CA LEU A 376 10.06 14.75 15.23
C LEU A 376 11.56 14.47 15.34
N MET A 377 11.94 13.46 16.14
CA MET A 377 13.33 13.07 16.34
C MET A 377 13.87 12.24 15.17
N ARG A 378 13.07 11.37 14.58
CA ARG A 378 13.43 10.62 13.36
C ARG A 378 13.40 11.47 12.08
N LYS A 379 13.00 12.75 12.18
CA LYS A 379 12.84 13.66 11.03
C LYS A 379 11.95 13.05 9.95
N HIS A 380 10.87 12.38 10.38
CA HIS A 380 9.91 11.69 9.52
C HIS A 380 10.50 10.58 8.62
N LYS A 381 11.71 10.07 8.95
CA LYS A 381 12.27 8.88 8.31
C LYS A 381 11.61 7.64 8.94
N SER A 382 10.96 6.83 8.10
CA SER A 382 10.29 5.60 8.53
C SER A 382 9.18 5.83 9.56
N SER A 383 8.34 6.85 9.35
CA SER A 383 7.13 7.09 10.15
C SER A 383 5.99 6.13 9.78
N PRO A 384 5.11 5.75 10.72
CA PRO A 384 3.95 4.90 10.44
C PRO A 384 3.02 5.55 9.43
N CYS A 385 2.56 4.77 8.44
CA CYS A 385 1.58 5.23 7.45
C CYS A 385 0.16 5.14 7.98
N LEU A 386 -0.24 4.01 8.59
CA LEU A 386 -1.42 3.94 9.45
C LEU A 386 -1.21 4.93 10.59
N VAL A 387 -2.16 5.81 10.87
CA VAL A 387 -2.08 6.82 11.95
C VAL A 387 -3.15 6.59 13.02
N PHE A 388 -4.35 6.22 12.59
CA PHE A 388 -5.54 6.16 13.44
C PHE A 388 -6.46 5.02 13.02
N LEU A 389 -7.12 4.40 14.00
CA LEU A 389 -8.27 3.54 13.78
C LEU A 389 -9.37 3.81 14.81
N GLN A 390 -10.61 3.56 14.43
CA GLN A 390 -11.78 3.65 15.31
C GLN A 390 -12.73 2.48 15.06
N ALA A 391 -13.11 1.80 16.13
CA ALA A 391 -14.11 0.74 16.12
C ALA A 391 -15.46 1.29 16.58
N ILE A 392 -16.53 1.03 15.82
CA ILE A 392 -17.90 1.46 16.15
C ILE A 392 -18.84 0.31 15.86
N VAL A 393 -19.76 0.01 16.79
CA VAL A 393 -20.85 -0.92 16.52
C VAL A 393 -22.05 -0.18 15.91
N GLN A 394 -22.55 -0.71 14.79
CA GLN A 394 -23.74 -0.26 14.08
C GLN A 394 -24.45 -1.47 13.49
N ASP A 395 -25.78 -1.51 13.56
CA ASP A 395 -26.60 -2.64 13.08
C ASP A 395 -26.09 -4.00 13.59
N GLU A 396 -25.74 -4.05 14.89
CA GLU A 396 -25.19 -5.22 15.58
C GLU A 396 -23.87 -5.77 14.98
N LYS A 397 -23.17 -4.97 14.17
CA LYS A 397 -21.89 -5.33 13.57
C LYS A 397 -20.79 -4.34 13.93
N LEU A 398 -19.56 -4.84 14.03
CA LEU A 398 -18.38 -4.01 14.30
C LEU A 398 -17.85 -3.38 13.01
N ASN A 399 -18.10 -2.10 12.80
CA ASN A 399 -17.45 -1.31 11.75
C ASN A 399 -16.06 -0.85 12.23
N LEU A 400 -15.07 -0.86 11.33
CA LEU A 400 -13.73 -0.34 11.60
C LEU A 400 -13.39 0.74 10.56
N THR A 401 -13.02 1.93 11.02
CA THR A 401 -12.48 2.99 10.17
C THR A 401 -10.99 3.17 10.45
N VAL A 402 -10.17 3.20 9.41
CA VAL A 402 -8.70 3.30 9.51
C VAL A 402 -8.20 4.42 8.61
N PHE A 403 -7.30 5.26 9.12
CA PHE A 403 -6.67 6.33 8.36
C PHE A 403 -5.18 6.10 8.16
N PHE A 404 -4.76 6.16 6.89
CA PHE A 404 -3.38 6.14 6.44
C PHE A 404 -3.00 7.50 5.86
N ARG A 405 -1.93 8.13 6.35
CA ARG A 405 -1.46 9.45 5.85
C ARG A 405 -0.88 9.39 4.43
N SER A 406 -0.36 8.24 4.01
CA SER A 406 0.26 7.97 2.71
C SER A 406 0.22 6.46 2.47
N HIS A 407 -0.20 6.03 1.29
CA HIS A 407 -0.52 4.63 1.03
C HIS A 407 -0.05 4.23 -0.37
N ASP A 408 0.91 3.29 -0.42
CA ASP A 408 1.27 2.59 -1.65
C ASP A 408 0.15 1.64 -2.02
N MET A 409 -0.58 1.98 -3.08
CA MET A 409 -1.77 1.24 -3.48
C MET A 409 -1.43 -0.05 -4.21
N THR A 410 -0.21 -0.20 -4.72
CA THR A 410 0.19 -1.39 -5.50
C THR A 410 0.68 -2.53 -4.61
N GLN A 411 1.49 -2.23 -3.60
CA GLN A 411 2.11 -3.23 -2.74
C GLN A 411 1.64 -3.18 -1.29
N GLY A 412 1.53 -1.98 -0.72
CA GLY A 412 1.23 -1.82 0.70
C GLY A 412 -0.23 -2.08 1.03
N TRP A 413 -1.14 -1.48 0.23
CA TRP A 413 -2.58 -1.50 0.51
C TRP A 413 -3.18 -2.90 0.61
N PRO A 414 -2.88 -3.87 -0.28
CA PRO A 414 -3.44 -5.21 -0.19
C PRO A 414 -3.18 -5.88 1.17
N GLU A 415 -1.93 -5.89 1.63
CA GLU A 415 -1.56 -6.47 2.92
C GLU A 415 -2.16 -5.68 4.08
N ASN A 416 -2.10 -4.34 4.01
CA ASN A 416 -2.65 -3.45 5.03
C ASN A 416 -4.16 -3.66 5.19
N ALA A 417 -4.91 -3.87 4.11
CA ALA A 417 -6.34 -4.16 4.15
C ALA A 417 -6.65 -5.47 4.87
N TYR A 418 -5.92 -6.55 4.56
CA TYR A 418 -6.06 -7.83 5.29
C TYR A 418 -5.64 -7.72 6.76
N GLY A 419 -4.64 -6.90 7.08
CA GLY A 419 -4.25 -6.62 8.46
C GLY A 419 -5.33 -5.86 9.23
N CYS A 420 -5.95 -4.85 8.61
CA CYS A 420 -7.06 -4.11 9.21
C CYS A 420 -8.28 -5.02 9.41
N ALA A 421 -8.59 -5.88 8.42
CA ALA A 421 -9.65 -6.88 8.54
C ALA A 421 -9.41 -7.85 9.70
N ALA A 422 -8.15 -8.21 9.97
CA ALA A 422 -7.80 -9.06 11.11
C ALA A 422 -7.94 -8.35 12.46
N ILE A 423 -7.58 -7.06 12.56
CA ILE A 423 -7.85 -6.25 13.76
C ILE A 423 -9.35 -6.16 14.00
N GLN A 424 -10.14 -5.87 12.96
CA GLN A 424 -11.60 -5.82 13.03
C GLN A 424 -12.17 -7.14 13.55
N LYS A 425 -11.72 -8.27 13.00
CA LYS A 425 -12.16 -9.61 13.41
C LYS A 425 -11.81 -9.91 14.86
N GLU A 426 -10.59 -9.59 15.31
CA GLU A 426 -10.18 -9.80 16.71
C GLU A 426 -11.08 -9.04 17.68
N ILE A 427 -11.36 -7.77 17.39
CA ILE A 427 -12.23 -6.95 18.26
C ILE A 427 -13.65 -7.53 18.27
N ALA A 428 -14.20 -7.85 17.09
CA ALA A 428 -15.56 -8.37 16.93
C ALA A 428 -15.75 -9.71 17.68
N ASP A 429 -14.80 -10.64 17.52
CA ASP A 429 -14.80 -11.95 18.18
C ASP A 429 -14.76 -11.81 19.70
N ASN A 430 -13.96 -10.88 20.21
CA ASN A 430 -13.82 -10.69 21.65
C ASN A 430 -15.07 -10.08 22.30
N ILE A 431 -15.92 -9.38 21.55
CA ILE A 431 -17.18 -8.81 22.06
C ILE A 431 -18.42 -9.62 21.63
N GLY A 432 -18.23 -10.68 20.84
CA GLY A 432 -19.28 -11.63 20.46
C GLY A 432 -20.24 -11.14 19.37
N ILE A 433 -19.77 -10.29 18.44
CA ILE A 433 -20.58 -9.82 17.30
C ILE A 433 -19.85 -10.05 15.97
N GLU A 434 -20.56 -9.89 14.86
CA GLU A 434 -19.99 -10.06 13.52
C GLU A 434 -19.24 -8.79 13.04
N PRO A 435 -18.17 -8.94 12.24
CA PRO A 435 -17.57 -7.83 11.51
C PRO A 435 -18.58 -7.17 10.56
N GLY A 436 -18.60 -5.84 10.57
CA GLY A 436 -19.32 -5.00 9.63
C GLY A 436 -18.40 -4.44 8.55
N VAL A 437 -18.66 -3.19 8.16
CA VAL A 437 -17.93 -2.49 7.10
C VAL A 437 -16.52 -2.11 7.58
N LEU A 438 -15.52 -2.39 6.75
CA LEU A 438 -14.17 -1.86 6.91
C LEU A 438 -13.99 -0.65 5.98
N THR A 439 -13.69 0.51 6.56
CA THR A 439 -13.40 1.74 5.82
C THR A 439 -11.94 2.10 5.94
N ILE A 440 -11.22 2.18 4.82
CA ILE A 440 -9.81 2.59 4.77
C ILE A 440 -9.71 3.93 4.05
N MET A 441 -9.31 4.95 4.79
CA MET A 441 -9.07 6.30 4.29
C MET A 441 -7.57 6.47 4.05
N SER A 442 -7.19 6.91 2.86
CA SER A 442 -5.81 7.15 2.46
C SER A 442 -5.66 8.62 2.09
N GLY A 443 -5.02 9.40 2.97
CA GLY A 443 -4.80 10.83 2.77
C GLY A 443 -4.03 11.13 1.48
N SER A 444 -3.08 10.26 1.12
CA SER A 444 -2.39 10.26 -0.16
C SER A 444 -2.33 8.83 -0.70
N ALA A 445 -3.13 8.56 -1.73
CA ALA A 445 -3.28 7.27 -2.39
C ALA A 445 -2.45 7.23 -3.68
N GLN A 446 -1.43 6.36 -3.72
CA GLN A 446 -0.35 6.49 -4.70
C GLN A 446 -0.15 5.22 -5.52
N ILE A 447 0.01 5.39 -6.83
CA ILE A 447 0.61 4.39 -7.72
C ILE A 447 1.96 4.97 -8.20
N TYR A 448 3.04 4.23 -8.02
CA TYR A 448 4.35 4.63 -8.53
C TYR A 448 4.45 4.46 -10.04
N SER A 449 5.18 5.37 -10.70
CA SER A 449 5.38 5.36 -12.16
C SER A 449 5.81 4.02 -12.74
N HIS A 450 6.71 3.31 -12.06
CA HIS A 450 7.22 2.01 -12.50
C HIS A 450 6.20 0.86 -12.43
N TYR A 451 4.98 1.13 -11.95
CA TYR A 451 3.86 0.18 -11.96
C TYR A 451 2.77 0.51 -12.98
N TYR A 452 2.88 1.60 -13.74
CA TYR A 452 1.77 2.03 -14.60
C TYR A 452 1.40 1.02 -15.67
N GLU A 453 2.39 0.39 -16.31
CA GLU A 453 2.13 -0.61 -17.34
C GLU A 453 1.49 -1.87 -16.75
N GLN A 454 2.03 -2.35 -15.62
CA GLN A 454 1.47 -3.50 -14.90
C GLN A 454 0.05 -3.21 -14.39
N VAL A 455 -0.23 -1.97 -13.96
CA VAL A 455 -1.58 -1.52 -13.60
C VAL A 455 -2.51 -1.57 -14.82
N LYS A 456 -2.05 -1.12 -15.99
CA LYS A 456 -2.85 -1.13 -17.21
C LYS A 456 -3.22 -2.56 -17.62
N GLU A 457 -2.23 -3.46 -17.69
CA GLU A 457 -2.45 -4.88 -17.97
C GLU A 457 -3.39 -5.54 -16.94
N MET A 458 -3.21 -5.23 -15.66
CA MET A 458 -4.07 -5.74 -14.58
C MET A 458 -5.52 -5.26 -14.77
N LEU A 459 -5.72 -3.96 -15.06
CA LEU A 459 -7.06 -3.41 -15.28
C LEU A 459 -7.72 -4.00 -16.53
N GLU A 460 -6.99 -4.20 -17.62
CA GLU A 460 -7.51 -4.87 -18.82
C GLU A 460 -7.99 -6.30 -18.53
N LYS A 461 -7.30 -6.99 -17.62
CA LYS A 461 -7.65 -8.36 -17.22
C LYS A 461 -8.83 -8.43 -16.24
N TYR A 462 -8.87 -7.55 -15.24
CA TYR A 462 -9.75 -7.69 -14.08
C TYR A 462 -10.84 -6.62 -13.96
N HIS A 463 -10.61 -5.43 -14.50
CA HIS A 463 -11.59 -4.34 -14.46
C HIS A 463 -12.53 -4.44 -15.67
N GLN A 464 -13.45 -5.40 -15.61
CA GLN A 464 -14.54 -5.50 -16.57
C GLN A 464 -15.70 -4.60 -16.13
N TYR A 465 -16.31 -3.91 -17.10
CA TYR A 465 -17.61 -3.28 -16.86
C TYR A 465 -18.61 -4.40 -16.57
N ALA A 466 -18.98 -4.54 -15.31
CA ALA A 466 -20.12 -5.34 -14.90
C ALA A 466 -21.26 -4.37 -14.57
N ASP A 467 -22.47 -4.66 -15.07
CA ASP A 467 -23.70 -4.03 -14.61
C ASP A 467 -23.95 -4.44 -13.14
N ASN A 468 -23.14 -3.91 -12.23
CA ASN A 468 -23.25 -4.16 -10.82
C ASN A 468 -24.08 -3.05 -10.19
N PHE A 469 -25.37 -3.34 -10.10
CA PHE A 469 -26.41 -2.49 -9.53
C PHE A 469 -26.52 -2.65 -8.00
N ASN A 470 -25.41 -2.91 -7.30
CA ASN A 470 -25.38 -2.97 -5.84
C ASN A 470 -25.31 -1.55 -5.23
N ASP A 471 -26.36 -0.76 -5.44
CA ASP A 471 -26.55 0.57 -4.85
C ASP A 471 -27.74 0.54 -3.90
N ALA A 472 -27.46 0.74 -2.62
CA ALA A 472 -28.51 0.75 -1.60
C ALA A 472 -29.59 1.82 -1.83
N ARG A 473 -29.31 2.83 -2.66
CA ARG A 473 -30.25 3.90 -3.04
C ARG A 473 -30.78 3.74 -4.48
N GLY A 474 -30.48 2.62 -5.14
CA GLY A 474 -30.74 2.40 -6.57
C GLY A 474 -31.99 1.57 -6.89
N ASN A 475 -32.74 1.10 -5.89
CA ASN A 475 -33.89 0.22 -6.11
C ASN A 475 -35.15 1.01 -6.53
N TYR A 476 -35.31 1.19 -7.85
CA TYR A 476 -36.45 1.88 -8.45
C TYR A 476 -37.24 0.95 -9.36
N VAL A 477 -38.57 1.04 -9.29
CA VAL A 477 -39.50 0.40 -10.22
C VAL A 477 -40.24 1.48 -11.01
N ILE A 478 -40.13 1.44 -12.34
CA ILE A 478 -40.72 2.42 -13.25
C ILE A 478 -41.87 1.81 -14.05
N ARG A 479 -42.99 2.52 -14.10
CA ARG A 479 -44.14 2.17 -14.93
C ARG A 479 -44.80 3.41 -15.51
N THR A 480 -45.66 3.22 -16.50
CA THR A 480 -46.51 4.29 -17.05
C THR A 480 -47.98 4.06 -16.71
N GLU A 481 -48.65 5.10 -16.23
CA GLU A 481 -50.07 5.09 -15.86
C GLU A 481 -50.68 6.48 -16.10
N ASN A 482 -51.86 6.56 -16.74
CA ASN A 482 -52.60 7.81 -16.99
C ASN A 482 -51.75 8.95 -17.61
N ASP A 483 -51.00 8.66 -18.67
CA ASP A 483 -50.07 9.59 -19.34
C ASP A 483 -48.99 10.20 -18.42
N LYS A 484 -48.65 9.48 -17.34
CA LYS A 484 -47.56 9.81 -16.42
C LYS A 484 -46.60 8.63 -16.30
N ILE A 485 -45.35 8.98 -16.06
CA ILE A 485 -44.30 8.08 -15.56
C ILE A 485 -44.44 8.05 -14.04
N ILE A 486 -44.45 6.85 -13.46
CA ILE A 486 -44.44 6.61 -12.02
C ILE A 486 -43.16 5.83 -11.71
N ALA A 487 -42.28 6.42 -10.88
CA ALA A 487 -41.10 5.75 -10.36
C ALA A 487 -41.24 5.57 -8.85
N LYS A 488 -41.26 4.32 -8.39
CA LYS A 488 -41.29 3.96 -6.97
C LYS A 488 -39.90 3.65 -6.48
N HIS A 489 -39.46 4.29 -5.41
CA HIS A 489 -38.22 3.96 -4.71
C HIS A 489 -38.54 3.00 -3.58
N LEU A 490 -37.90 1.84 -3.60
CA LEU A 490 -38.15 0.76 -2.67
C LEU A 490 -36.94 0.54 -1.77
N HIS A 491 -37.18 0.16 -0.52
CA HIS A 491 -36.11 -0.20 0.39
C HIS A 491 -35.52 -1.55 -0.04
N PRO A 492 -34.18 -1.69 -0.16
CA PRO A 492 -33.57 -2.87 -0.77
C PRO A 492 -33.70 -4.17 0.05
N LYS A 493 -34.04 -4.10 1.35
CA LYS A 493 -34.16 -5.30 2.19
C LYS A 493 -35.56 -5.91 2.21
N ASP A 494 -36.60 -5.08 2.20
CA ASP A 494 -37.99 -5.50 2.42
C ASP A 494 -38.96 -5.01 1.33
N ASN A 495 -38.45 -4.32 0.31
CA ASN A 495 -39.23 -3.71 -0.78
C ASN A 495 -40.34 -2.76 -0.30
N SER A 496 -40.22 -2.23 0.93
CA SER A 496 -41.14 -1.22 1.41
C SER A 496 -41.00 0.07 0.59
N GLU A 497 -42.13 0.72 0.28
CA GLU A 497 -42.12 1.95 -0.51
C GLU A 497 -41.52 3.09 0.33
N LEU A 498 -40.38 3.62 -0.11
CA LEU A 498 -39.72 4.77 0.52
C LEU A 498 -40.29 6.08 -0.02
N ASN A 499 -40.46 6.17 -1.34
CA ASN A 499 -41.01 7.34 -2.02
C ASN A 499 -41.64 6.94 -3.37
N THR A 500 -42.59 7.75 -3.84
CA THR A 500 -43.10 7.69 -5.21
C THR A 500 -42.89 9.03 -5.90
N TYR A 501 -42.44 8.97 -7.15
CA TYR A 501 -42.20 10.11 -8.02
C TYR A 501 -43.06 9.99 -9.27
N GLU A 502 -43.71 11.09 -9.67
CA GLU A 502 -44.55 11.11 -10.86
C GLU A 502 -44.32 12.34 -11.73
N GLY A 503 -44.47 12.18 -13.04
CA GLY A 503 -44.29 13.27 -14.00
C GLY A 503 -44.73 12.87 -15.40
N LYS A 504 -44.99 13.85 -16.27
CA LYS A 504 -45.31 13.62 -17.69
C LYS A 504 -44.07 13.41 -18.55
N THR A 505 -42.90 13.81 -18.05
CA THR A 505 -41.62 13.69 -18.74
C THR A 505 -40.57 13.03 -17.85
N ALA A 506 -39.56 12.39 -18.45
CA ALA A 506 -38.43 11.82 -17.72
C ALA A 506 -37.73 12.89 -16.87
N LYS A 507 -37.67 14.13 -17.39
CA LYS A 507 -37.09 15.29 -16.72
C LYS A 507 -37.78 15.67 -15.42
N GLU A 508 -39.11 15.66 -15.40
CA GLU A 508 -39.86 15.93 -14.18
C GLU A 508 -39.58 14.89 -13.11
N VAL A 509 -39.47 13.61 -13.49
CA VAL A 509 -39.24 12.51 -12.56
C VAL A 509 -37.78 12.50 -12.05
N TYR A 510 -36.78 12.54 -12.94
CA TYR A 510 -35.38 12.50 -12.49
C TYR A 510 -35.01 13.73 -11.66
N ALA A 511 -35.62 14.90 -11.91
CA ALA A 511 -35.39 16.10 -11.09
C ALA A 511 -35.89 15.92 -9.66
N GLN A 512 -37.03 15.25 -9.46
CA GLN A 512 -37.53 14.92 -8.12
C GLN A 512 -36.62 13.89 -7.42
N ILE A 513 -36.18 12.86 -8.15
CA ILE A 513 -35.24 11.86 -7.62
C ILE A 513 -33.92 12.53 -7.20
N ALA A 514 -33.39 13.43 -8.03
CA ALA A 514 -32.17 14.19 -7.74
C ALA A 514 -32.30 15.04 -6.46
N GLN A 515 -33.49 15.56 -6.15
CA GLN A 515 -33.72 16.37 -4.95
C GLN A 515 -33.88 15.54 -3.67
N LYS A 516 -34.44 14.33 -3.75
CA LYS A 516 -34.82 13.54 -2.56
C LYS A 516 -33.86 12.40 -2.19
N GLY A 517 -32.90 12.07 -3.06
CA GLY A 517 -31.85 11.09 -2.76
C GLY A 517 -31.58 10.17 -3.94
N ALA A 518 -30.82 10.65 -4.91
CA ALA A 518 -30.47 9.90 -6.10
C ALA A 518 -29.61 8.67 -5.78
N PRO A 519 -29.58 7.66 -6.68
CA PRO A 519 -28.55 6.61 -6.68
C PRO A 519 -27.14 7.19 -6.43
N THR A 520 -26.27 6.42 -5.76
CA THR A 520 -24.86 6.78 -5.57
C THR A 520 -24.02 6.52 -6.81
N SER A 521 -24.36 5.50 -7.59
CA SER A 521 -23.51 5.04 -8.69
C SER A 521 -23.82 5.76 -10.01
N PRO A 522 -22.80 6.25 -10.76
CA PRO A 522 -22.98 6.78 -12.10
C PRO A 522 -23.66 5.81 -13.07
N SER A 523 -23.33 4.52 -13.03
CA SER A 523 -23.96 3.51 -13.91
C SER A 523 -25.45 3.39 -13.64
N HIS A 524 -25.87 3.42 -12.37
CA HIS A 524 -27.28 3.43 -12.00
C HIS A 524 -28.01 4.69 -12.43
N LEU A 525 -27.38 5.86 -12.30
CA LEU A 525 -27.98 7.11 -12.77
C LEU A 525 -28.21 7.07 -14.29
N ILE A 526 -27.26 6.52 -15.05
CA ILE A 526 -27.37 6.34 -16.50
C ILE A 526 -28.48 5.33 -16.83
N TYR A 527 -28.52 4.19 -16.14
CA TYR A 527 -29.56 3.18 -16.31
C TYR A 527 -30.95 3.74 -15.98
N LEU A 528 -31.11 4.35 -14.80
CA LEU A 528 -32.35 4.97 -14.36
C LEU A 528 -32.82 6.05 -15.35
N GLY A 529 -31.91 6.91 -15.82
CA GLY A 529 -32.21 7.89 -16.86
C GLY A 529 -32.67 7.25 -18.17
N SER A 530 -32.08 6.12 -18.55
CA SER A 530 -32.46 5.35 -19.74
C SER A 530 -33.86 4.74 -19.60
N GLU A 531 -34.18 4.14 -18.45
CA GLU A 531 -35.52 3.58 -18.19
C GLU A 531 -36.60 4.67 -18.14
N LEU A 532 -36.32 5.81 -17.50
CA LEU A 532 -37.23 6.96 -17.53
C LEU A 532 -37.44 7.48 -18.97
N GLY A 533 -36.41 7.48 -19.81
CA GLY A 533 -36.51 7.85 -21.23
C GLY A 533 -37.36 6.88 -22.06
N LYS A 534 -37.25 5.56 -21.78
CA LYS A 534 -38.11 4.53 -22.38
C LYS A 534 -39.58 4.74 -21.99
N ALA A 535 -39.85 4.99 -20.71
CA ALA A 535 -41.19 5.28 -20.20
C ALA A 535 -41.80 6.54 -20.82
N GLU A 536 -41.02 7.61 -21.01
CA GLU A 536 -41.51 8.81 -21.70
C GLU A 536 -41.85 8.52 -23.17
N THR A 537 -41.01 7.72 -23.84
CA THR A 537 -41.21 7.33 -25.24
C THR A 537 -42.46 6.47 -25.42
N SER A 538 -42.76 5.57 -24.47
CA SER A 538 -43.96 4.74 -24.54
C SER A 538 -45.24 5.57 -24.39
N ILE A 539 -45.26 6.57 -23.49
CA ILE A 539 -46.38 7.51 -23.37
C ILE A 539 -46.61 8.23 -24.70
N LYS A 540 -45.56 8.76 -25.34
CA LYS A 540 -45.66 9.45 -26.65
C LYS A 540 -46.20 8.53 -27.74
N ASN A 541 -45.81 7.27 -27.73
CA ASN A 541 -46.23 6.26 -28.71
C ASN A 541 -47.56 5.57 -28.33
N LYS A 542 -48.19 5.94 -27.21
CA LYS A 542 -49.39 5.30 -26.67
C LYS A 542 -49.24 3.79 -26.44
N THR A 543 -48.06 3.38 -26.01
CA THR A 543 -47.75 2.00 -25.60
C THR A 543 -47.56 1.93 -24.08
N LYS A 544 -47.85 0.77 -23.48
CA LYS A 544 -47.59 0.54 -22.06
C LYS A 544 -46.10 0.25 -21.85
N TYR A 545 -45.50 0.83 -20.82
CA TYR A 545 -44.18 0.46 -20.33
C TYR A 545 -44.27 0.07 -18.86
N GLU A 546 -43.60 -1.02 -18.53
CA GLU A 546 -43.41 -1.57 -17.20
C GLU A 546 -41.98 -2.11 -17.20
N GLN A 547 -41.16 -1.61 -16.28
CA GLN A 547 -39.80 -2.09 -16.13
C GLN A 547 -39.84 -3.57 -15.73
N ASP A 548 -38.97 -4.39 -16.33
CA ASP A 548 -38.87 -5.80 -15.96
C ASP A 548 -38.57 -5.93 -14.45
N GLU A 549 -39.31 -6.79 -13.75
CA GLU A 549 -39.00 -7.17 -12.37
C GLU A 549 -37.70 -8.00 -12.39
N SER A 550 -36.57 -7.37 -12.07
CA SER A 550 -35.26 -8.05 -11.96
C SER A 550 -34.98 -8.51 -10.54
#